data_AF-A0A8H5NBL0-F1
#
_entry.id   AF-A0A8H5NBL0-F1
#
_cell.length_a   1.000
_cell.length_b   1.000
_cell.length_c   1.000
_cell.angle_alpha   90.00
_cell.angle_beta   90.00
_cell.angle_gamma   90.00
#
_symmetry.space_group_name_H-M   'P 1'
#
loop_
_entity.id
_entity.type
_entity.pdbx_description
1 polymer ?
#
loop_
_entity_poly.entity_id
_entity_poly.type
_entity_poly.pdbx_seq_one_letter_code
_entity_poly.pdbx_strand_id
1 'polypeptide(L)'
;MPFLELTAPSSATPESASTISSEDNKMIAATTPTPAPASAETPNTTSSEVNVSNTDQAFDQMITHLNAMRAKVQALEMENTQLKAQVESEKSSKEQLSKKFDEANKNSRAAELEAATKIQSLELKHSDLEAQVEYEMSVKEHYSTNLEEAKNNWHSAQLEATSKDAELGRVRERLQLVEAQAAEQEQLHAVKEQNIELQARFRLQFLLTTHQHVQTMKHMMHDWKMQVEQKIDDDYEKNKLKENDADGALDAEYARLKALIEGYEYIIANINMGNEKFVVQIKLLREAENITLISDLTANRFEAFLNEREKMIAQLEEQKQDYVEMIPTETKEITKAERKAAKKAAKKAAKKAAKKAKKANAKK
;
A
#
# COMPACT_ATOMS: atom_id res chain seq x y z
N MET A 1 -16.52 -13.12 23.90
CA MET A 1 -16.32 -13.50 25.32
C MET A 1 -15.15 -12.70 25.86
N PRO A 2 -15.38 -11.57 26.53
CA PRO A 2 -14.30 -10.81 27.17
C PRO A 2 -13.98 -11.43 28.54
N PHE A 3 -12.70 -11.54 28.87
CA PHE A 3 -12.22 -11.78 30.24
C PHE A 3 -11.23 -10.66 30.57
N LEU A 4 -11.75 -9.63 31.22
CA LEU A 4 -11.09 -8.73 32.17
C LEU A 4 -11.60 -9.25 33.54
N GLU A 5 -10.87 -9.37 34.63
CA GLU A 5 -9.87 -8.53 35.29
C GLU A 5 -9.29 -9.42 36.40
N LEU A 6 -8.02 -9.26 36.79
CA LEU A 6 -7.62 -9.63 38.15
C LEU A 6 -6.54 -8.70 38.68
N THR A 7 -7.01 -7.99 39.69
CA THR A 7 -6.44 -6.97 40.56
C THR A 7 -5.18 -7.43 41.29
N ALA A 8 -4.27 -6.48 41.51
CA ALA A 8 -3.02 -6.62 42.26
C ALA A 8 -3.23 -6.99 43.75
N PRO A 9 -2.17 -7.46 44.45
CA PRO A 9 -2.06 -7.29 45.88
C PRO A 9 -0.88 -6.38 46.31
N SER A 10 -1.27 -5.37 47.09
CA SER A 10 -0.62 -4.72 48.24
C SER A 10 0.82 -5.05 48.63
N SER A 11 1.63 -3.98 48.68
CA SER A 11 2.28 -3.40 49.88
C SER A 11 2.53 -4.30 51.10
N ALA A 12 3.80 -4.40 51.50
CA ALA A 12 4.20 -4.46 52.89
C ALA A 12 5.41 -3.54 53.14
N THR A 13 5.20 -2.58 54.04
CA THR A 13 6.18 -1.68 54.67
C THR A 13 7.20 -2.45 55.51
N PRO A 14 8.45 -1.96 55.64
CA PRO A 14 9.21 -2.15 56.87
C PRO A 14 9.45 -0.79 57.55
N GLU A 15 8.94 -0.68 58.77
CA GLU A 15 9.31 0.38 59.71
C GLU A 15 10.64 0.05 60.42
N SER A 16 11.25 1.14 60.89
CA SER A 16 12.24 1.25 61.97
C SER A 16 13.71 1.07 61.60
N ALA A 17 14.29 2.22 61.22
CA ALA A 17 15.62 2.61 61.66
C ALA A 17 15.70 2.66 63.20
N SER A 18 16.83 2.25 63.77
CA SER A 18 17.37 2.94 64.94
C SER A 18 18.89 2.79 65.02
N THR A 19 19.50 3.91 65.34
CA THR A 19 20.90 4.32 65.23
C THR A 19 21.77 3.91 66.42
N ILE A 20 23.04 3.60 66.13
CA ILE A 20 24.30 4.12 66.72
C ILE A 20 24.29 4.52 68.22
N SER A 21 25.22 3.97 69.02
CA SER A 21 26.05 4.80 69.93
C SER A 21 27.29 4.03 70.42
N SER A 22 28.44 4.69 70.25
CA SER A 22 29.77 4.35 70.76
C SER A 22 29.96 4.77 72.24
N GLU A 23 31.13 4.39 72.77
CA GLU A 23 31.78 4.89 74.00
C GLU A 23 31.18 4.40 75.33
N ASP A 24 31.95 4.00 76.35
CA ASP A 24 33.27 4.48 76.69
C ASP A 24 34.08 3.50 77.54
N ASN A 25 35.39 3.55 77.32
CA ASN A 25 36.44 2.82 77.99
C ASN A 25 36.96 3.71 79.13
N LYS A 26 37.03 3.23 80.39
CA LYS A 26 37.89 3.91 81.38
C LYS A 26 38.57 2.96 82.35
N MET A 27 39.88 2.93 82.17
CA MET A 27 40.92 2.34 82.98
C MET A 27 41.03 2.93 84.40
N ILE A 28 41.38 2.03 85.33
CA ILE A 28 42.45 2.09 86.34
C ILE A 28 42.44 3.25 87.35
N ALA A 29 42.39 2.88 88.63
CA ALA A 29 43.29 3.44 89.64
C ALA A 29 43.56 2.40 90.73
N ALA A 30 44.79 1.90 90.74
CA ALA A 30 45.38 1.16 91.84
C ALA A 30 45.77 2.12 92.97
N THR A 31 45.48 1.74 94.21
CA THR A 31 46.22 2.24 95.38
C THR A 31 46.27 1.15 96.43
N THR A 32 47.40 0.46 96.52
CA THR A 32 47.96 0.02 97.80
C THR A 32 48.85 1.15 98.31
N PRO A 33 48.89 1.40 99.63
CA PRO A 33 50.14 1.08 100.30
C PRO A 33 49.94 0.53 101.71
N THR A 34 50.61 -0.58 102.00
CA THR A 34 51.12 -0.90 103.34
C THR A 34 52.35 0.00 103.60
N PRO A 35 52.65 0.41 104.84
CA PRO A 35 53.51 -0.46 105.66
C PRO A 35 53.23 -0.41 107.19
N ALA A 36 53.38 -1.56 107.85
CA ALA A 36 53.79 -1.66 109.27
C ALA A 36 55.27 -1.19 109.39
N PRO A 37 55.86 -0.84 110.56
CA PRO A 37 55.65 -1.48 111.86
C PRO A 37 55.83 -0.57 113.10
N ALA A 38 55.55 -1.08 114.31
CA ALA A 38 56.22 -0.63 115.52
C ALA A 38 56.18 -1.74 116.57
N SER A 39 57.36 -2.27 116.86
CA SER A 39 57.66 -3.20 117.93
C SER A 39 58.25 -2.44 119.11
N ALA A 40 58.10 -3.05 120.29
CA ALA A 40 58.77 -2.78 121.57
C ALA A 40 58.33 -1.53 122.37
N GLU A 41 57.87 -1.77 123.59
CA GLU A 41 58.69 -1.50 124.79
C GLU A 41 57.99 -2.03 126.07
N THR A 42 58.65 -2.98 126.73
CA THR A 42 58.61 -3.12 128.20
C THR A 42 59.55 -2.07 128.81
N PRO A 43 59.24 -1.53 130.00
CA PRO A 43 60.27 -1.60 131.04
C PRO A 43 59.76 -1.82 132.47
N ASN A 44 60.49 -2.72 133.14
CA ASN A 44 61.02 -2.68 134.50
C ASN A 44 60.22 -2.05 135.66
N THR A 45 59.81 -2.96 136.55
CA THR A 45 60.13 -3.01 137.99
C THR A 45 61.16 -1.98 138.48
N THR A 46 60.75 -1.15 139.45
CA THR A 46 61.66 -0.40 140.34
C THR A 46 61.69 -1.10 141.70
N SER A 47 62.91 -1.36 142.17
CA SER A 47 63.23 -2.07 143.40
C SER A 47 63.07 -1.20 144.65
N SER A 48 62.73 -1.90 145.72
CA SER A 48 62.74 -1.53 147.12
C SER A 48 64.11 -1.05 147.64
N GLU A 49 64.03 -0.16 148.63
CA GLU A 49 65.16 0.42 149.36
C GLU A 49 66.05 -0.60 150.06
N VAL A 50 67.28 -0.13 150.20
CA VAL A 50 68.51 -0.77 150.67
C VAL A 50 68.47 -1.03 152.18
N ASN A 51 68.94 -2.21 152.59
CA ASN A 51 69.65 -2.35 153.87
C ASN A 51 70.88 -3.29 153.70
N VAL A 52 72.02 -2.69 154.06
CA VAL A 52 73.45 -3.05 154.02
C VAL A 52 73.83 -4.54 154.20
N SER A 53 74.60 -5.13 153.27
CA SER A 53 76.01 -5.56 153.46
C SER A 53 76.58 -6.48 152.33
N ASN A 54 77.87 -6.31 152.01
CA ASN A 54 78.85 -7.17 151.31
C ASN A 54 78.98 -7.24 149.76
N THR A 55 80.24 -7.07 149.33
CA THR A 55 80.81 -6.73 148.00
C THR A 55 80.87 -7.86 146.97
N ASP A 56 80.57 -9.10 147.34
CA ASP A 56 80.62 -10.26 146.41
C ASP A 56 79.44 -10.28 145.40
N GLN A 57 78.35 -9.57 145.68
CA GLN A 57 77.16 -9.53 144.81
C GLN A 57 77.37 -8.71 143.51
N ALA A 58 78.34 -7.79 143.49
CA ALA A 58 78.63 -6.94 142.34
C ALA A 58 79.37 -7.68 141.20
N PHE A 59 80.20 -8.67 141.53
CA PHE A 59 80.93 -9.48 140.55
C PHE A 59 79.99 -10.45 139.82
N ASP A 60 79.07 -11.07 140.55
CA ASP A 60 78.04 -11.94 139.96
C ASP A 60 77.09 -11.15 139.04
N GLN A 61 76.75 -9.91 139.39
CA GLN A 61 75.99 -9.03 138.49
C GLN A 61 76.76 -8.69 137.21
N MET A 62 78.07 -8.43 137.28
CA MET A 62 78.90 -8.20 136.10
C MET A 62 78.99 -9.43 135.20
N ILE A 63 79.20 -10.63 135.74
CA ILE A 63 79.23 -11.88 134.96
C ILE A 63 77.86 -12.14 134.32
N THR A 64 76.78 -11.90 135.05
CA THR A 64 75.40 -12.02 134.53
C THR A 64 75.17 -11.05 133.36
N HIS A 65 75.63 -9.80 133.49
CA HIS A 65 75.49 -8.79 132.45
C HIS A 65 76.33 -9.10 131.20
N LEU A 66 77.54 -9.65 131.38
CA LEU A 66 78.42 -10.07 130.27
C LEU A 66 77.85 -11.28 129.52
N ASN A 67 77.27 -12.25 130.24
CA ASN A 67 76.57 -13.37 129.63
C ASN A 67 75.29 -12.92 128.89
N ALA A 68 74.55 -11.96 129.45
CA ALA A 68 73.40 -11.34 128.76
C ALA A 68 73.83 -10.59 127.49
N MET A 69 74.95 -9.87 127.51
CA MET A 69 75.50 -9.23 126.32
C MET A 69 75.96 -10.25 125.28
N ARG A 70 76.63 -11.34 125.69
CA ARG A 70 77.03 -12.42 124.76
C ARG A 70 75.81 -13.08 124.11
N ALA A 71 74.76 -13.36 124.88
CA ALA A 71 73.51 -13.89 124.36
C ALA A 71 72.84 -12.92 123.38
N LYS A 72 72.87 -11.61 123.68
CA LYS A 72 72.33 -10.57 122.79
C LYS A 72 73.12 -10.43 121.49
N VAL A 73 74.45 -10.53 121.54
CA VAL A 73 75.30 -10.55 120.35
C VAL A 73 75.01 -11.79 119.50
N GLN A 74 74.91 -12.98 120.11
CA GLN A 74 74.57 -14.20 119.38
C GLN A 74 73.17 -14.13 118.75
N ALA A 75 72.18 -13.55 119.45
CA ALA A 75 70.85 -13.33 118.90
C ALA A 75 70.87 -12.38 117.70
N LEU A 76 71.64 -11.28 117.80
CA LEU A 76 71.82 -10.33 116.70
C LEU A 76 72.60 -10.93 115.52
N GLU A 77 73.57 -11.81 115.77
CA GLU A 77 74.29 -12.54 114.71
C GLU A 77 73.38 -13.52 113.98
N MET A 78 72.52 -14.24 114.70
CA MET A 78 71.49 -15.09 114.10
C MET A 78 70.49 -14.26 113.29
N GLU A 79 70.01 -13.14 113.83
CA GLU A 79 69.09 -12.23 113.14
C GLU A 79 69.72 -11.63 111.88
N ASN A 80 70.99 -11.20 111.93
CA ASN A 80 71.71 -10.68 110.77
C ASN A 80 71.89 -11.76 109.69
N THR A 81 72.15 -13.00 110.10
CA THR A 81 72.24 -14.14 109.18
C THR A 81 70.89 -14.43 108.52
N GLN A 82 69.79 -14.37 109.29
CA GLN A 82 68.44 -14.53 108.77
C GLN A 82 68.04 -13.39 107.82
N LEU A 83 68.34 -12.14 108.16
CA LEU A 83 68.08 -10.97 107.30
C LEU A 83 68.89 -11.03 106.00
N LYS A 84 70.17 -11.46 106.05
CA LYS A 84 70.96 -11.68 104.83
C LYS A 84 70.34 -12.75 103.93
N ALA A 85 69.90 -13.87 104.52
CA ALA A 85 69.21 -14.92 103.77
C ALA A 85 67.89 -14.42 103.17
N GLN A 86 67.13 -13.62 103.91
CA GLN A 86 65.91 -12.99 103.41
C GLN A 86 66.19 -12.04 102.25
N VAL A 87 67.17 -11.14 102.38
CA VAL A 87 67.54 -10.18 101.33
C VAL A 87 67.99 -10.90 100.05
N GLU A 88 68.78 -11.96 100.15
CA GLU A 88 69.20 -12.72 98.96
C GLU A 88 68.02 -13.47 98.32
N SER A 89 67.08 -13.99 99.14
CA SER A 89 65.85 -14.63 98.64
C SER A 89 64.95 -13.63 97.91
N GLU A 90 64.76 -12.42 98.45
CA GLU A 90 63.94 -11.36 97.86
C GLU A 90 64.57 -10.83 96.57
N LYS A 91 65.90 -10.69 96.56
CA LYS A 91 66.67 -10.31 95.36
C LYS A 91 66.50 -11.35 94.25
N SER A 92 66.60 -12.64 94.59
CA SER A 92 66.34 -13.74 93.65
C SER A 92 64.90 -13.74 93.13
N SER A 93 63.90 -13.56 94.00
CA SER A 93 62.49 -13.46 93.59
C SER A 93 62.22 -12.24 92.69
N LYS A 94 62.81 -11.09 93.01
CA LYS A 94 62.70 -9.87 92.18
C LYS A 94 63.33 -10.08 90.81
N GLU A 95 64.47 -10.75 90.74
CA GLU A 95 65.11 -11.09 89.47
C GLU A 95 64.27 -12.08 88.65
N GLN A 96 63.66 -13.08 89.29
CA GLN A 96 62.72 -14.00 88.62
C GLN A 96 61.47 -13.29 88.10
N LEU A 97 60.89 -12.38 88.89
CA LEU A 97 59.74 -11.57 88.46
C LEU A 97 60.11 -10.64 87.31
N SER A 98 61.29 -10.00 87.35
CA SER A 98 61.79 -9.19 86.24
C SER A 98 61.90 -10.02 84.96
N LYS A 99 62.49 -11.22 85.03
CA LYS A 99 62.61 -12.13 83.88
C LYS A 99 61.24 -12.53 83.32
N LYS A 100 60.29 -12.88 84.19
CA LYS A 100 58.92 -13.22 83.78
C LYS A 100 58.19 -12.04 83.16
N PHE A 101 58.39 -10.83 83.68
CA PHE A 101 57.81 -9.61 83.13
C PHE A 101 58.38 -9.29 81.75
N ASP A 102 59.71 -9.37 81.59
CA ASP A 102 60.38 -9.16 80.31
C ASP A 102 59.94 -10.20 79.27
N GLU A 103 59.77 -11.45 79.67
CA GLU A 103 59.26 -12.52 78.81
C GLU A 103 57.79 -12.32 78.44
N ALA A 104 56.93 -11.95 79.39
CA ALA A 104 55.53 -11.63 79.11
C ALA A 104 55.41 -10.42 78.16
N ASN A 105 56.25 -9.39 78.33
CA ASN A 105 56.29 -8.22 77.46
C ASN A 105 56.75 -8.58 76.04
N LYS A 106 57.77 -9.44 75.90
CA LYS A 106 58.21 -9.97 74.60
C LYS A 106 57.10 -10.77 73.93
N ASN A 107 56.42 -11.63 74.67
CA ASN A 107 55.31 -12.44 74.15
C ASN A 107 54.11 -11.58 73.73
N SER A 108 53.77 -10.53 74.51
CA SER A 108 52.72 -9.57 74.15
C SER A 108 53.05 -8.87 72.83
N ARG A 109 54.28 -8.34 72.70
CA ARG A 109 54.72 -7.67 71.46
C ARG A 109 54.72 -8.61 70.25
N ALA A 110 55.11 -9.87 70.44
CA ALA A 110 55.05 -10.86 69.37
C ALA A 110 53.60 -11.13 68.92
N ALA A 111 52.68 -11.28 69.87
CA ALA A 111 51.25 -11.47 69.58
C ALA A 111 50.61 -10.23 68.93
N GLU A 112 50.96 -9.03 69.37
CA GLU A 112 50.53 -7.76 68.76
C GLU A 112 51.02 -7.64 67.31
N LEU A 113 52.28 -7.99 67.04
CA LEU A 113 52.85 -7.96 65.69
C LEU A 113 52.17 -8.98 64.77
N GLU A 114 51.92 -10.19 65.28
CA GLU A 114 51.19 -11.23 64.53
C GLU A 114 49.76 -10.78 64.21
N ALA A 115 49.05 -10.22 65.20
CA ALA A 115 47.70 -9.69 65.01
C ALA A 115 47.68 -8.53 63.99
N ALA A 116 48.62 -7.59 64.09
CA ALA A 116 48.74 -6.48 63.14
C ALA A 116 49.00 -6.96 61.70
N THR A 117 49.89 -7.95 61.54
CA THR A 117 50.20 -8.54 60.23
C THR A 117 48.98 -9.25 59.64
N LYS A 118 48.21 -9.96 60.49
CA LYS A 118 46.97 -10.62 60.07
C LYS A 118 45.88 -9.63 59.67
N ILE A 119 45.72 -8.52 60.42
CA ILE A 119 44.79 -7.45 60.09
C ILE A 119 45.15 -6.84 58.74
N GLN A 120 46.42 -6.46 58.51
CA GLN A 120 46.85 -5.92 57.22
C GLN A 120 46.61 -6.89 56.06
N SER A 121 46.86 -8.19 56.26
CA SER A 121 46.57 -9.19 55.23
C SER A 121 45.07 -9.34 54.94
N LEU A 122 44.22 -9.19 55.95
CA LEU A 122 42.76 -9.21 55.78
C LEU A 122 42.24 -7.93 55.11
N GLU A 123 42.79 -6.76 55.46
CA GLU A 123 42.47 -5.48 54.82
C GLU A 123 42.81 -5.50 53.32
N LEU A 124 43.97 -6.06 52.96
CA LEU A 124 44.34 -6.19 51.55
C LEU A 124 43.38 -7.13 50.79
N LYS A 125 43.03 -8.28 51.38
CA LYS A 125 42.03 -9.19 50.79
C LYS A 125 40.64 -8.55 50.70
N HIS A 126 40.26 -7.71 51.66
CA HIS A 126 39.01 -6.98 51.62
C HIS A 126 38.99 -6.00 50.45
N SER A 127 40.08 -5.24 50.27
CA SER A 127 40.22 -4.32 49.13
C SER A 127 40.15 -5.05 47.78
N ASP A 128 40.77 -6.22 47.66
CA ASP A 128 40.69 -7.03 46.43
C ASP A 128 39.26 -7.52 46.16
N LEU A 129 38.53 -7.94 47.21
CA LEU A 129 37.14 -8.37 47.11
C LEU A 129 36.21 -7.20 46.72
N GLU A 130 36.41 -6.02 47.30
CA GLU A 130 35.64 -4.82 46.94
C GLU A 130 35.82 -4.48 45.45
N ALA A 131 37.06 -4.50 44.96
CA ALA A 131 37.35 -4.25 43.55
C ALA A 131 36.72 -5.31 42.63
N GLN A 132 36.72 -6.58 43.04
CA GLN A 132 36.05 -7.65 42.29
C GLN A 132 34.53 -7.44 42.25
N VAL A 133 33.90 -7.09 43.39
CA VAL A 133 32.46 -6.83 43.44
C VAL A 133 32.08 -5.64 42.55
N GLU A 134 32.85 -4.56 42.56
CA GLU A 134 32.61 -3.40 41.69
C GLU A 134 32.72 -3.77 40.20
N TYR A 135 33.74 -4.56 39.83
CA TYR A 135 33.88 -5.09 38.48
C TYR A 135 32.69 -5.97 38.06
N GLU A 136 32.28 -6.91 38.92
CA GLU A 136 31.13 -7.78 38.63
C GLU A 136 29.81 -7.01 38.53
N MET A 137 29.61 -5.98 39.35
CA MET A 137 28.46 -5.08 39.24
C MET A 137 28.45 -4.33 37.91
N SER A 138 29.59 -3.76 37.49
CA SER A 138 29.71 -3.06 36.21
C SER A 138 29.44 -3.97 35.03
N VAL A 139 29.99 -5.20 35.04
CA VAL A 139 29.74 -6.20 34.00
C VAL A 139 28.26 -6.57 33.94
N LYS A 140 27.61 -6.77 35.10
CA LYS A 140 26.18 -7.07 35.17
C LYS A 140 25.33 -5.93 34.61
N GLU A 141 25.69 -4.68 34.90
CA GLU A 141 25.00 -3.49 34.37
C GLU A 141 25.14 -3.40 32.84
N HIS A 142 26.33 -3.63 32.30
CA HIS A 142 26.56 -3.65 30.86
C HIS A 142 25.73 -4.74 30.15
N TYR A 143 25.69 -5.96 30.69
CA TYR A 143 24.83 -7.01 30.13
C TYR A 143 23.34 -6.69 30.22
N SER A 144 22.90 -6.06 31.31
CA SER A 144 21.51 -5.65 31.48
C SER A 144 21.12 -4.58 30.47
N THR A 145 22.01 -3.61 30.22
CA THR A 145 21.82 -2.56 29.21
C THR A 145 21.74 -3.15 27.81
N ASN A 146 22.70 -4.01 27.44
CA ASN A 146 22.70 -4.67 26.13
C ASN A 146 21.47 -5.54 25.89
N LEU A 147 20.96 -6.21 26.94
CA LEU A 147 19.74 -7.01 26.84
C LEU A 147 18.51 -6.13 26.56
N GLU A 148 18.40 -4.99 27.25
CA GLU A 148 17.28 -4.07 27.03
C GLU A 148 17.35 -3.41 25.64
N GLU A 149 18.55 -3.06 25.17
CA GLU A 149 18.76 -2.57 23.79
C GLU A 149 18.37 -3.63 22.75
N ALA A 150 18.81 -4.88 22.91
CA ALA A 150 18.46 -5.97 22.01
C ALA A 150 16.94 -6.21 21.98
N LYS A 151 16.30 -6.14 23.14
CA LYS A 151 14.84 -6.24 23.27
C LYS A 151 14.14 -5.09 22.55
N ASN A 152 14.59 -3.85 22.73
CA ASN A 152 14.00 -2.68 22.06
C ASN A 152 14.16 -2.74 20.53
N ASN A 153 15.33 -3.19 20.06
CA ASN A 153 15.59 -3.39 18.63
C ASN A 153 14.68 -4.47 18.04
N TRP A 154 14.48 -5.58 18.75
CA TRP A 154 13.57 -6.65 18.31
C TRP A 154 12.11 -6.16 18.23
N HIS A 155 11.62 -5.43 19.23
CA HIS A 155 10.27 -4.86 19.21
C HIS A 155 10.10 -3.87 18.05
N SER A 156 11.11 -3.03 17.80
CA SER A 156 11.12 -2.08 16.68
C SER A 156 11.07 -2.80 15.33
N ALA A 157 11.90 -3.84 15.15
CA ALA A 157 11.91 -4.65 13.93
C ALA A 157 10.57 -5.39 13.71
N GLN A 158 9.94 -5.87 14.79
CA GLN A 158 8.64 -6.52 14.71
C GLN A 158 7.53 -5.53 14.29
N LEU A 159 7.55 -4.32 14.83
CA LEU A 159 6.61 -3.27 14.46
C LEU A 159 6.79 -2.86 12.99
N GLU A 160 8.03 -2.73 12.53
CA GLU A 160 8.32 -2.46 11.12
C GLU A 160 7.86 -3.60 10.20
N ALA A 161 8.11 -4.86 10.57
CA ALA A 161 7.70 -6.02 9.80
C ALA A 161 6.18 -6.11 9.65
N THR A 162 5.43 -5.87 10.74
CA THR A 162 3.95 -5.86 10.72
C THR A 162 3.40 -4.70 9.89
N SER A 163 4.02 -3.52 9.96
CA SER A 163 3.68 -2.37 9.10
C SER A 163 3.87 -2.68 7.61
N LYS A 164 5.03 -3.25 7.25
CA LYS A 164 5.33 -3.65 5.87
C LYS A 164 4.40 -4.75 5.36
N ASP A 165 4.03 -5.72 6.19
CA ASP A 165 3.11 -6.78 5.78
C ASP A 165 1.70 -6.23 5.49
N ALA A 166 1.22 -5.27 6.31
CA ALA A 166 -0.02 -4.57 6.04
C ALA A 166 0.02 -3.72 4.75
N GLU A 167 1.17 -3.09 4.46
CA GLU A 167 1.39 -2.39 3.19
C GLU A 167 1.37 -3.33 1.99
N LEU A 168 2.04 -4.48 2.09
CA LEU A 168 2.02 -5.52 1.06
C LEU A 168 0.61 -6.04 0.81
N GLY A 169 -0.21 -6.23 1.85
CA GLY A 169 -1.63 -6.56 1.73
C GLY A 169 -2.38 -5.53 0.88
N ARG A 170 -2.25 -4.23 1.20
CA ARG A 170 -2.87 -3.14 0.43
C ARG A 170 -2.37 -3.07 -1.01
N VAL A 171 -1.09 -3.33 -1.25
CA VAL A 171 -0.52 -3.35 -2.62
C VAL A 171 -1.08 -4.51 -3.43
N ARG A 172 -1.23 -5.70 -2.84
CA ARG A 172 -1.84 -6.87 -3.49
C ARG A 172 -3.30 -6.60 -3.86
N GLU A 173 -4.08 -6.00 -2.97
CA GLU A 173 -5.47 -5.62 -3.26
C GLU A 173 -5.56 -4.61 -4.41
N ARG A 174 -4.69 -3.59 -4.43
CA ARG A 174 -4.62 -2.63 -5.54
C ARG A 174 -4.22 -3.28 -6.86
N LEU A 175 -3.27 -4.22 -6.83
CA LEU A 175 -2.85 -4.95 -8.02
C LEU A 175 -4.01 -5.76 -8.61
N GLN A 176 -4.75 -6.50 -7.77
CA GLN A 176 -5.93 -7.25 -8.20
C GLN A 176 -6.99 -6.35 -8.83
N LEU A 177 -7.22 -5.15 -8.28
CA LEU A 177 -8.15 -4.19 -8.86
C LEU A 177 -7.70 -3.70 -10.24
N VAL A 178 -6.41 -3.40 -10.41
CA VAL A 178 -5.84 -2.96 -11.69
C VAL A 178 -5.91 -4.07 -12.74
N GLU A 179 -5.61 -5.32 -12.37
CA GLU A 179 -5.73 -6.47 -13.26
C GLU A 179 -7.19 -6.69 -13.71
N ALA A 180 -8.15 -6.56 -12.79
CA ALA A 180 -9.57 -6.64 -13.13
C ALA A 180 -10.01 -5.51 -14.08
N GLN A 181 -9.58 -4.27 -13.84
CA GLN A 181 -9.87 -3.13 -14.71
C GLN A 181 -9.25 -3.30 -16.10
N ALA A 182 -8.01 -3.83 -16.18
CA ALA A 182 -7.36 -4.09 -17.46
C ALA A 182 -8.12 -5.15 -18.27
N ALA A 183 -8.58 -6.23 -17.63
CA ALA A 183 -9.38 -7.26 -18.27
C ALA A 183 -10.74 -6.73 -18.75
N GLU A 184 -11.42 -5.89 -17.95
CA GLU A 184 -12.67 -5.24 -18.35
C GLU A 184 -12.47 -4.30 -19.56
N GLN A 185 -11.38 -3.54 -19.56
CA GLN A 185 -11.05 -2.62 -20.65
C GLN A 185 -10.73 -3.36 -21.96
N GLU A 186 -10.05 -4.51 -21.88
CA GLU A 186 -9.80 -5.38 -23.03
C GLU A 186 -11.11 -5.94 -23.61
N GLN A 187 -12.02 -6.42 -22.75
CA GLN A 187 -13.34 -6.88 -23.19
C GLN A 187 -14.17 -5.77 -23.84
N LEU A 188 -14.15 -4.56 -23.26
CA LEU A 188 -14.84 -3.41 -23.84
C LEU A 188 -14.28 -3.04 -25.21
N HIS A 189 -12.95 -3.11 -25.40
CA HIS A 189 -12.33 -2.87 -26.70
C HIS A 189 -12.77 -3.92 -27.72
N ALA A 190 -12.76 -5.20 -27.37
CA ALA A 190 -13.20 -6.29 -28.24
C ALA A 190 -14.67 -6.13 -28.67
N VAL A 191 -15.57 -5.77 -27.74
CA VAL A 191 -16.99 -5.53 -28.05
C VAL A 191 -17.17 -4.31 -28.97
N LYS A 192 -16.41 -3.24 -28.77
CA LYS A 192 -16.43 -2.06 -29.65
C LYS A 192 -15.99 -2.41 -31.07
N GLU A 193 -14.93 -3.20 -31.20
CA GLU A 193 -14.42 -3.64 -32.50
C GLU A 193 -15.44 -4.54 -33.23
N GLN A 194 -16.03 -5.50 -32.53
CA GLN A 194 -17.13 -6.32 -33.08
C GLN A 194 -18.34 -5.49 -33.49
N ASN A 195 -18.69 -4.44 -32.73
CA ASN A 195 -19.80 -3.55 -33.08
C ASN A 195 -19.51 -2.77 -34.37
N ILE A 196 -18.29 -2.23 -34.51
CA ILE A 196 -17.85 -1.54 -35.74
C ILE A 196 -17.93 -2.49 -36.95
N GLU A 197 -17.43 -3.71 -36.80
CA GLU A 197 -17.50 -4.71 -37.86
C GLU A 197 -18.95 -5.07 -38.23
N LEU A 198 -19.81 -5.27 -37.24
CA LEU A 198 -21.22 -5.58 -37.45
C LEU A 198 -21.94 -4.43 -38.17
N GLN A 199 -21.69 -3.19 -37.77
CA GLN A 199 -22.23 -2.01 -38.45
C GLN A 199 -21.74 -1.92 -39.90
N ALA A 200 -20.47 -2.20 -40.16
CA ALA A 200 -19.91 -2.21 -41.51
C ALA A 200 -20.56 -3.30 -42.39
N ARG A 201 -20.71 -4.52 -41.86
CA ARG A 201 -21.40 -5.63 -42.53
C ARG A 201 -22.85 -5.28 -42.84
N PHE A 202 -23.55 -4.69 -41.87
CA PHE A 202 -24.94 -4.26 -42.05
C PHE A 202 -25.07 -3.19 -43.13
N ARG A 203 -24.19 -2.16 -43.12
CA ARG A 203 -24.13 -1.14 -44.17
C ARG A 203 -23.92 -1.74 -45.55
N LEU A 204 -22.97 -2.67 -45.69
CA LEU A 204 -22.69 -3.33 -46.97
C LEU A 204 -23.91 -4.11 -47.48
N GLN A 205 -24.52 -4.94 -46.63
CA GLN A 205 -25.71 -5.70 -47.00
C GLN A 205 -26.85 -4.76 -47.41
N PHE A 206 -27.06 -3.68 -46.66
CA PHE A 206 -28.09 -2.70 -46.96
C PHE A 206 -27.85 -2.01 -48.32
N LEU A 207 -26.60 -1.65 -48.64
CA LEU A 207 -26.22 -1.06 -49.93
C LEU A 207 -26.47 -2.02 -51.09
N LEU A 208 -26.08 -3.30 -50.94
CA LEU A 208 -26.31 -4.33 -51.96
C LEU A 208 -27.81 -4.52 -52.24
N THR A 209 -28.63 -4.65 -51.20
CA THR A 209 -30.08 -4.78 -51.36
C THR A 209 -30.70 -3.53 -51.98
N THR A 210 -30.22 -2.35 -51.60
CA THR A 210 -30.67 -1.08 -52.19
C THR A 210 -30.32 -1.01 -53.67
N HIS A 211 -29.11 -1.39 -54.05
CA HIS A 211 -28.69 -1.46 -55.45
C HIS A 211 -29.61 -2.40 -56.25
N GLN A 212 -29.91 -3.58 -55.73
CA GLN A 212 -30.82 -4.53 -56.37
C GLN A 212 -32.21 -3.93 -56.58
N HIS A 213 -32.79 -3.26 -55.57
CA HIS A 213 -34.08 -2.58 -55.71
C HIS A 213 -34.05 -1.47 -56.76
N VAL A 214 -32.96 -0.69 -56.83
CA VAL A 214 -32.79 0.33 -57.87
C VAL A 214 -32.82 -0.31 -59.26
N GLN A 215 -32.12 -1.44 -59.47
CA GLN A 215 -32.13 -2.14 -60.76
C GLN A 215 -33.54 -2.66 -61.13
N THR A 216 -34.24 -3.29 -60.17
CA THR A 216 -35.62 -3.74 -60.39
C THR A 216 -36.54 -2.58 -60.76
N MET A 217 -36.39 -1.43 -60.10
CA MET A 217 -37.16 -0.22 -60.42
C MET A 217 -36.92 0.25 -61.85
N LYS A 218 -35.67 0.28 -62.32
CA LYS A 218 -35.36 0.63 -63.72
C LYS A 218 -36.10 -0.28 -64.70
N HIS A 219 -36.11 -1.60 -64.45
CA HIS A 219 -36.81 -2.56 -65.31
C HIS A 219 -38.33 -2.35 -65.30
N MET A 220 -38.95 -2.25 -64.12
CA MET A 220 -40.40 -2.01 -64.02
C MET A 220 -40.82 -0.72 -64.73
N MET A 221 -39.98 0.31 -64.65
CA MET A 221 -40.27 1.58 -65.29
C MET A 221 -40.08 1.53 -66.80
N HIS A 222 -39.07 0.82 -67.30
CA HIS A 222 -38.91 0.54 -68.72
C HIS A 222 -40.11 -0.26 -69.26
N ASP A 223 -40.55 -1.28 -68.53
CA ASP A 223 -41.73 -2.07 -68.89
C ASP A 223 -42.99 -1.22 -68.92
N TRP A 224 -43.18 -0.31 -67.95
CA TRP A 224 -44.32 0.60 -67.93
C TRP A 224 -44.31 1.54 -69.15
N LYS A 225 -43.15 2.09 -69.50
CA LYS A 225 -42.96 2.88 -70.71
C LYS A 225 -43.37 2.08 -71.96
N MET A 226 -42.81 0.87 -72.13
CA MET A 226 -43.12 0.00 -73.27
C MET A 226 -44.61 -0.36 -73.36
N GLN A 227 -45.28 -0.59 -72.22
CA GLN A 227 -46.71 -0.86 -72.18
C GLN A 227 -47.56 0.34 -72.64
N VAL A 228 -47.17 1.56 -72.28
CA VAL A 228 -47.86 2.78 -72.72
C VAL A 228 -47.69 2.97 -74.23
N GLU A 229 -46.47 2.83 -74.75
CA GLU A 229 -46.20 2.93 -76.19
C GLU A 229 -46.96 1.86 -76.98
N GLN A 230 -46.87 0.59 -76.56
CA GLN A 230 -47.54 -0.51 -77.25
C GLN A 230 -49.05 -0.29 -77.31
N LYS A 231 -49.66 0.19 -76.22
CA LYS A 231 -51.11 0.45 -76.20
C LYS A 231 -51.49 1.55 -77.20
N ILE A 232 -50.69 2.61 -77.29
CA ILE A 232 -50.92 3.71 -78.25
C ILE A 232 -50.75 3.20 -79.69
N ASP A 233 -49.75 2.36 -79.94
CA ASP A 233 -49.50 1.77 -81.26
C ASP A 233 -50.62 0.80 -81.68
N ASP A 234 -51.11 -0.03 -80.75
CA ASP A 234 -52.23 -0.93 -80.98
C ASP A 234 -53.52 -0.15 -81.30
N ASP A 235 -53.80 0.93 -80.56
CA ASP A 235 -54.94 1.81 -80.80
C ASP A 235 -54.83 2.52 -82.15
N TYR A 236 -53.63 2.94 -82.54
CA TYR A 236 -53.35 3.54 -83.85
C TYR A 236 -53.58 2.55 -85.00
N GLU A 237 -52.98 1.36 -84.96
CA GLU A 237 -53.16 0.35 -86.02
C GLU A 237 -54.62 -0.09 -86.15
N LYS A 238 -55.36 -0.18 -85.03
CA LYS A 238 -56.80 -0.45 -85.03
C LYS A 238 -57.63 0.65 -85.69
N ASN A 239 -57.24 1.91 -85.55
CA ASN A 239 -57.93 3.05 -86.15
C ASN A 239 -57.59 3.22 -87.63
N LYS A 240 -56.33 2.95 -88.01
CA LYS A 240 -55.86 2.93 -89.39
C LYS A 240 -56.57 1.88 -90.25
N LEU A 241 -56.93 0.74 -89.68
CA LEU A 241 -57.74 -0.29 -90.36
C LEU A 241 -59.18 0.15 -90.69
N LYS A 242 -59.68 1.26 -90.11
CA LYS A 242 -61.04 1.77 -90.32
C LYS A 242 -61.12 2.91 -91.34
N GLU A 243 -60.03 3.62 -91.63
CA GLU A 243 -60.00 4.72 -92.59
C GLU A 243 -59.31 4.32 -93.90
N ASN A 244 -60.05 4.32 -95.02
CA ASN A 244 -59.54 3.97 -96.35
C ASN A 244 -59.00 5.18 -97.15
N ASP A 245 -59.00 6.39 -96.58
CA ASP A 245 -58.63 7.63 -97.25
C ASP A 245 -57.27 8.17 -96.80
N ALA A 246 -56.47 8.66 -97.76
CA ALA A 246 -55.09 9.11 -97.52
C ALA A 246 -54.96 10.38 -96.65
N ASP A 247 -56.01 11.21 -96.59
CA ASP A 247 -56.03 12.39 -95.70
C ASP A 247 -56.26 11.94 -94.22
N GLY A 248 -57.05 10.88 -93.97
CA GLY A 248 -57.24 10.32 -92.62
C GLY A 248 -55.99 9.65 -92.05
N ALA A 249 -55.15 9.05 -92.91
CA ALA A 249 -53.88 8.46 -92.49
C ALA A 249 -52.89 9.48 -91.89
N LEU A 250 -52.92 10.74 -92.34
CA LEU A 250 -52.02 11.81 -91.86
C LEU A 250 -52.53 12.37 -90.52
N ASP A 251 -53.85 12.51 -90.38
CA ASP A 251 -54.51 12.90 -89.13
C ASP A 251 -54.34 11.81 -88.04
N ALA A 252 -54.36 10.53 -88.43
CA ALA A 252 -54.11 9.41 -87.52
C ALA A 252 -52.68 9.39 -86.98
N GLU A 253 -51.66 9.69 -87.79
CA GLU A 253 -50.27 9.76 -87.33
C GLU A 253 -50.05 10.93 -86.37
N TYR A 254 -50.66 12.09 -86.67
CA TYR A 254 -50.65 13.25 -85.77
C TYR A 254 -51.32 12.91 -84.42
N ALA A 255 -52.45 12.21 -84.45
CA ALA A 255 -53.14 11.76 -83.23
C ALA A 255 -52.29 10.76 -82.42
N ARG A 256 -51.56 9.86 -83.09
CA ARG A 256 -50.61 8.93 -82.45
C ARG A 256 -49.46 9.67 -81.75
N LEU A 257 -48.80 10.61 -82.43
CA LEU A 257 -47.73 11.41 -81.84
C LEU A 257 -48.22 12.21 -80.63
N LYS A 258 -49.41 12.81 -80.72
CA LYS A 258 -50.03 13.51 -79.60
C LYS A 258 -50.30 12.57 -78.41
N ALA A 259 -50.81 11.37 -78.67
CA ALA A 259 -51.04 10.37 -77.62
C ALA A 259 -49.73 9.89 -76.96
N LEU A 260 -48.64 9.76 -77.72
CA LEU A 260 -47.31 9.43 -77.16
C LEU A 260 -46.81 10.53 -76.22
N ILE A 261 -46.93 11.80 -76.63
CA ILE A 261 -46.56 12.95 -75.80
C ILE A 261 -47.38 12.96 -74.50
N GLU A 262 -48.71 12.86 -74.58
CA GLU A 262 -49.59 12.82 -73.41
C GLU A 262 -49.30 11.61 -72.52
N GLY A 263 -48.98 10.45 -73.10
CA GLY A 263 -48.60 9.23 -72.40
C GLY A 263 -47.32 9.40 -71.58
N TYR A 264 -46.29 10.03 -72.15
CA TYR A 264 -45.06 10.34 -71.43
C TYR A 264 -45.27 11.39 -70.34
N GLU A 265 -46.07 12.43 -70.58
CA GLU A 265 -46.42 13.42 -69.56
C GLU A 265 -47.14 12.78 -68.37
N TYR A 266 -48.03 11.83 -68.64
CA TYR A 266 -48.70 11.05 -67.60
C TYR A 266 -47.71 10.22 -66.77
N ILE A 267 -46.73 9.56 -67.40
CA ILE A 267 -45.69 8.80 -66.70
C ILE A 267 -44.86 9.76 -65.82
N ILE A 268 -44.36 10.85 -66.38
CA ILE A 268 -43.51 11.84 -65.69
C ILE A 268 -44.25 12.43 -64.47
N ALA A 269 -45.51 12.87 -64.64
CA ALA A 269 -46.30 13.45 -63.56
C ALA A 269 -46.47 12.48 -62.38
N ASN A 270 -46.72 11.20 -62.66
CA ASN A 270 -46.82 10.16 -61.64
C ASN A 270 -45.49 9.88 -60.94
N ILE A 271 -44.37 9.89 -61.67
CA ILE A 271 -43.05 9.71 -61.06
C ILE A 271 -42.75 10.88 -60.12
N ASN A 272 -43.01 12.12 -60.55
CA ASN A 272 -42.80 13.34 -59.77
C ASN A 272 -43.62 13.34 -58.47
N MET A 273 -44.90 12.95 -58.51
CA MET A 273 -45.73 12.82 -57.31
C MET A 273 -45.16 11.80 -56.31
N GLY A 274 -44.52 10.74 -56.81
CA GLY A 274 -43.79 9.80 -55.95
C GLY A 274 -42.50 10.40 -55.36
N ASN A 275 -41.76 11.18 -56.15
CA ASN A 275 -40.50 11.81 -55.72
C ASN A 275 -40.73 12.81 -54.58
N GLU A 276 -41.80 13.61 -54.63
CA GLU A 276 -42.16 14.54 -53.54
C GLU A 276 -42.28 13.83 -52.19
N LYS A 277 -42.88 12.63 -52.17
CA LYS A 277 -42.99 11.82 -50.94
C LYS A 277 -41.62 11.37 -50.43
N PHE A 278 -40.71 10.99 -51.32
CA PHE A 278 -39.34 10.63 -50.93
C PHE A 278 -38.59 11.83 -50.37
N VAL A 279 -38.69 13.02 -50.98
CA VAL A 279 -38.06 14.25 -50.48
C VAL A 279 -38.48 14.54 -49.03
N VAL A 280 -39.79 14.46 -48.74
CA VAL A 280 -40.30 14.67 -47.38
C VAL A 280 -39.77 13.61 -46.41
N GLN A 281 -39.76 12.34 -46.80
CA GLN A 281 -39.26 11.25 -45.95
C GLN A 281 -37.75 11.37 -45.66
N ILE A 282 -36.94 11.73 -46.67
CA ILE A 282 -35.50 11.96 -46.52
C ILE A 282 -35.26 13.06 -45.49
N LYS A 283 -35.98 14.18 -45.62
CA LYS A 283 -35.88 15.31 -44.70
C LYS A 283 -36.21 14.89 -43.26
N LEU A 284 -37.34 14.20 -43.05
CA LEU A 284 -37.75 13.70 -41.74
C LEU A 284 -36.72 12.76 -41.11
N LEU A 285 -36.07 11.90 -41.91
CA LEU A 285 -35.08 10.95 -41.42
C LEU A 285 -33.74 11.61 -41.08
N ARG A 286 -33.33 12.65 -41.83
CA ARG A 286 -32.07 13.37 -41.60
C ARG A 286 -32.15 14.44 -40.51
N GLU A 287 -33.32 15.01 -40.28
CA GLU A 287 -33.54 16.05 -39.26
C GLU A 287 -34.05 15.49 -37.92
N ALA A 288 -34.13 14.16 -37.77
CA ALA A 288 -34.52 13.52 -36.52
C ALA A 288 -33.50 13.78 -35.39
N GLU A 289 -33.97 14.07 -34.17
CA GLU A 289 -33.11 14.39 -33.01
C GLU A 289 -32.12 13.27 -32.65
N ASN A 290 -32.49 12.01 -32.89
CA ASN A 290 -31.66 10.84 -32.64
C ASN A 290 -31.47 10.05 -33.94
N ILE A 291 -30.52 10.49 -34.76
CA ILE A 291 -30.17 9.79 -36.00
C ILE A 291 -29.54 8.44 -35.64
N THR A 292 -30.18 7.37 -36.11
CA THR A 292 -29.70 5.99 -35.96
C THR A 292 -29.07 5.50 -37.27
N LEU A 293 -28.29 4.43 -37.20
CA LEU A 293 -27.75 3.77 -38.41
C LEU A 293 -28.87 3.38 -39.39
N ILE A 294 -30.03 2.95 -38.89
CA ILE A 294 -31.17 2.54 -39.71
C ILE A 294 -31.82 3.75 -40.39
N SER A 295 -32.03 4.86 -39.67
CA SER A 295 -32.64 6.04 -40.26
C SER A 295 -31.74 6.66 -41.34
N ASP A 296 -30.43 6.73 -41.10
CA ASP A 296 -29.46 7.23 -42.09
C ASP A 296 -29.42 6.33 -43.34
N LEU A 297 -29.32 5.01 -43.17
CA LEU A 297 -29.35 4.07 -44.30
C LEU A 297 -30.67 4.14 -45.08
N THR A 298 -31.79 4.29 -44.39
CA THR A 298 -33.11 4.42 -45.03
C THR A 298 -33.19 5.71 -45.85
N ALA A 299 -32.66 6.83 -45.35
CA ALA A 299 -32.55 8.07 -46.10
C ALA A 299 -31.69 7.88 -47.36
N ASN A 300 -30.51 7.26 -47.22
CA ASN A 300 -29.61 6.96 -48.35
C ASN A 300 -30.30 6.11 -49.43
N ARG A 301 -31.17 5.16 -49.04
CA ARG A 301 -31.97 4.37 -49.99
C ARG A 301 -32.97 5.23 -50.76
N PHE A 302 -33.70 6.10 -50.07
CA PHE A 302 -34.65 6.98 -50.72
C PHE A 302 -33.96 7.98 -51.66
N GLU A 303 -32.79 8.50 -51.29
CA GLU A 303 -31.96 9.32 -52.17
C GLU A 303 -31.52 8.54 -53.42
N ALA A 304 -31.09 7.29 -53.27
CA ALA A 304 -30.74 6.44 -54.41
C ALA A 304 -31.93 6.19 -55.36
N PHE A 305 -33.14 5.97 -54.80
CA PHE A 305 -34.34 5.84 -55.61
C PHE A 305 -34.69 7.14 -56.32
N LEU A 306 -34.65 8.27 -55.61
CA LEU A 306 -34.96 9.57 -56.16
C LEU A 306 -34.01 9.92 -57.32
N ASN A 307 -32.70 9.77 -57.13
CA ASN A 307 -31.69 10.02 -58.16
C ASN A 307 -31.91 9.18 -59.43
N GLU A 308 -32.32 7.92 -59.29
CA GLU A 308 -32.57 7.07 -60.46
C GLU A 308 -33.88 7.43 -61.16
N ARG A 309 -34.91 7.80 -60.41
CA ARG A 309 -36.20 8.25 -60.96
C ARG A 309 -36.04 9.56 -61.73
N GLU A 310 -35.23 10.48 -61.22
CA GLU A 310 -34.90 11.75 -61.89
C GLU A 310 -34.16 11.53 -63.21
N LYS A 311 -33.17 10.63 -63.25
CA LYS A 311 -32.50 10.26 -64.51
C LYS A 311 -33.49 9.76 -65.57
N MET A 312 -34.48 8.99 -65.13
CA MET A 312 -35.44 8.43 -66.06
C MET A 312 -36.49 9.46 -66.51
N ILE A 313 -36.88 10.39 -65.64
CA ILE A 313 -37.67 11.55 -66.05
C ILE A 313 -36.92 12.31 -67.16
N ALA A 314 -35.62 12.59 -66.98
CA ALA A 314 -34.83 13.27 -67.99
C ALA A 314 -34.80 12.50 -69.33
N GLN A 315 -34.66 11.17 -69.31
CA GLN A 315 -34.73 10.33 -70.51
C GLN A 315 -36.11 10.37 -71.20
N LEU A 316 -37.19 10.36 -70.42
CA LEU A 316 -38.56 10.46 -70.95
C LEU A 316 -38.83 11.86 -71.51
N GLU A 317 -38.31 12.91 -70.89
CA GLU A 317 -38.42 14.29 -71.39
C GLU A 317 -37.69 14.46 -72.73
N GLU A 318 -36.48 13.91 -72.86
CA GLU A 318 -35.71 13.90 -74.11
C GLU A 318 -36.50 13.19 -75.23
N GLN A 319 -36.97 11.97 -74.97
CA GLN A 319 -37.75 11.21 -75.96
C GLN A 319 -39.11 11.86 -76.26
N LYS A 320 -39.73 12.51 -75.28
CA LYS A 320 -40.96 13.30 -75.51
C LYS A 320 -40.67 14.42 -76.51
N GLN A 321 -39.55 15.11 -76.34
CA GLN A 321 -39.17 16.24 -77.17
C GLN A 321 -38.95 15.80 -78.63
N ASP A 322 -38.37 14.63 -78.86
CA ASP A 322 -38.25 14.04 -80.22
C ASP A 322 -39.62 13.92 -80.91
N TYR A 323 -40.66 13.47 -80.21
CA TYR A 323 -42.02 13.37 -80.77
C TYR A 323 -42.67 14.73 -81.00
N VAL A 324 -42.41 15.72 -80.14
CA VAL A 324 -42.89 17.10 -80.33
C VAL A 324 -42.31 17.70 -81.60
N GLU A 325 -41.02 17.46 -81.89
CA GLU A 325 -40.36 17.96 -83.09
C GLU A 325 -40.84 17.28 -84.38
N MET A 326 -41.36 16.06 -84.29
CA MET A 326 -41.97 15.35 -85.41
C MET A 326 -43.37 15.87 -85.80
N ILE A 327 -44.01 16.66 -84.94
CA ILE A 327 -45.29 17.30 -85.25
C ILE A 327 -45.02 18.49 -86.20
N PRO A 328 -45.57 18.49 -87.44
CA PRO A 328 -45.35 19.59 -88.38
C PRO A 328 -45.92 20.90 -87.82
N THR A 329 -45.02 21.82 -87.46
CA THR A 329 -45.37 23.20 -87.09
C THR A 329 -45.66 24.02 -88.33
N GLU A 330 -46.64 23.62 -89.16
CA GLU A 330 -47.17 24.51 -90.20
C GLU A 330 -48.59 24.10 -90.60
N THR A 331 -49.55 24.86 -90.08
CA THR A 331 -50.87 25.11 -90.69
C THR A 331 -50.70 25.76 -92.07
N LYS A 332 -50.16 25.04 -93.05
CA LYS A 332 -50.30 25.41 -94.47
C LYS A 332 -51.39 24.56 -95.07
N GLU A 333 -52.55 25.18 -95.29
CA GLU A 333 -53.57 24.66 -96.20
C GLU A 333 -52.93 24.37 -97.57
N ILE A 334 -52.60 23.10 -97.83
CA ILE A 334 -52.12 22.69 -99.15
C ILE A 334 -53.29 22.79 -100.12
N THR A 335 -53.18 23.67 -101.11
CA THR A 335 -54.30 23.99 -101.99
C THR A 335 -54.65 22.82 -102.90
N LYS A 336 -55.92 22.73 -103.32
CA LYS A 336 -56.47 21.66 -104.19
C LYS A 336 -55.68 21.49 -105.51
N ALA A 337 -54.95 22.52 -105.94
CA ALA A 337 -54.09 22.50 -107.12
C ALA A 337 -52.83 21.64 -106.91
N GLU A 338 -52.18 21.75 -105.75
CA GLU A 338 -50.96 21.02 -105.41
C GLU A 338 -51.25 19.53 -105.19
N ARG A 339 -52.39 19.21 -104.56
CA ARG A 339 -52.89 17.81 -104.46
C ARG A 339 -53.11 17.17 -105.84
N LYS A 340 -53.60 17.93 -106.83
CA LYS A 340 -53.78 17.44 -108.21
C LYS A 340 -52.45 17.21 -108.94
N ALA A 341 -51.45 18.05 -108.70
CA ALA A 341 -50.12 17.91 -109.30
C ALA A 341 -49.39 16.67 -108.77
N ALA A 342 -49.42 16.46 -107.46
CA ALA A 342 -48.83 15.29 -106.81
C ALA A 342 -49.48 13.97 -107.29
N LYS A 343 -50.81 13.92 -107.40
CA LYS A 343 -51.55 12.75 -107.91
C LYS A 343 -51.20 12.41 -109.37
N LYS A 344 -50.94 13.42 -110.20
CA LYS A 344 -50.48 13.23 -111.60
C LYS A 344 -49.05 12.68 -111.66
N ALA A 345 -48.16 13.14 -110.79
CA ALA A 345 -46.79 12.66 -110.70
C ALA A 345 -46.74 11.19 -110.24
N ALA A 346 -47.48 10.84 -109.19
CA ALA A 346 -47.56 9.47 -108.67
C ALA A 346 -48.11 8.48 -109.71
N LYS A 347 -49.18 8.85 -110.45
CA LYS A 347 -49.75 7.99 -111.51
C LYS A 347 -48.76 7.76 -112.68
N LYS A 348 -47.90 8.75 -112.98
CA LYS A 348 -46.87 8.64 -114.02
C LYS A 348 -45.70 7.74 -113.57
N ALA A 349 -45.32 7.79 -112.29
CA ALA A 349 -44.32 6.92 -111.69
C ALA A 349 -44.77 5.45 -111.65
N ALA A 350 -45.99 5.18 -111.18
CA ALA A 350 -46.57 3.83 -111.13
C ALA A 350 -46.67 3.18 -112.53
N LYS A 351 -47.05 3.96 -113.56
CA LYS A 351 -47.13 3.46 -114.95
C LYS A 351 -45.75 3.13 -115.54
N LYS A 352 -44.68 3.83 -115.13
CA LYS A 352 -43.30 3.50 -115.52
C LYS A 352 -42.79 2.24 -114.82
N ALA A 353 -43.09 2.06 -113.53
CA ALA A 353 -42.73 0.88 -112.76
C ALA A 353 -43.39 -0.40 -113.34
N ALA A 354 -44.69 -0.34 -113.64
CA ALA A 354 -45.43 -1.46 -114.23
C ALA A 354 -44.90 -1.87 -115.63
N LYS A 355 -44.42 -0.91 -116.44
CA LYS A 355 -43.81 -1.20 -117.75
C LYS A 355 -42.43 -1.87 -117.63
N LYS A 356 -41.64 -1.52 -116.60
CA LYS A 356 -40.36 -2.18 -116.31
C LYS A 356 -40.58 -3.63 -115.85
N ALA A 357 -41.58 -3.87 -114.99
CA ALA A 357 -41.90 -5.22 -114.52
C ALA A 357 -42.35 -6.17 -115.66
N LYS A 358 -43.17 -5.69 -116.61
CA LYS A 358 -43.57 -6.51 -117.78
C LYS A 358 -42.41 -6.85 -118.73
N LYS A 359 -41.38 -6.00 -118.85
CA LYS A 359 -40.19 -6.29 -119.67
C LYS A 359 -39.24 -7.31 -119.03
N ALA A 360 -39.20 -7.37 -117.70
CA ALA A 360 -38.38 -8.33 -116.97
C ALA A 360 -38.93 -9.77 -117.02
N ASN A 361 -40.25 -9.93 -117.14
CA ASN A 361 -40.92 -11.24 -117.15
C ASN A 361 -40.99 -11.92 -118.53
N ALA A 362 -40.62 -11.22 -119.61
CA ALA A 362 -40.60 -11.76 -120.99
C ALA A 362 -39.21 -12.28 -121.43
N LYS A 363 -38.25 -12.34 -120.50
CA LYS A 363 -36.86 -12.77 -120.72
C LYS A 363 -36.46 -13.97 -119.84
N LYS A 364 -37.43 -14.64 -119.21
CA LYS A 364 -37.24 -15.92 -118.53
C LYS A 364 -37.89 -17.03 -119.33
#